data_AF-A0A285NZK0-F1
#
_entry.id   AF-A0A285NZK0-F1
#
_cell.length_a   1.000
_cell.length_b   1.000
_cell.length_c   1.000
_cell.angle_alpha   90.00
_cell.angle_beta   90.00
_cell.angle_gamma   90.00
#
_symmetry.space_group_name_H-M   'P 1'
#
loop_
_entity.id
_entity.type
_entity.pdbx_description
1 polymer ?
#
loop_
_entity_poly.entity_id
_entity_poly.type
_entity_poly.pdbx_seq_one_letter_code
_entity_poly.pdbx_strand_id
1 'polypeptide(L)'
;MRVKFRIAIYKEGIKLKKSDFVDKRDAFSIALRYILEFKYLESTKWLMLSEDSYEKYFLLGLVNTALGQESQAKEFFQEAEKYPKKTPYTFELEYTNITNTAERR
;
A
#
# COMPACT_ATOMS: atom_id res chain seq x y z
N MET A 1 -1.83 -12.85 -9.11
CA MET A 1 -0.86 -12.92 -7.99
C MET A 1 -1.63 -12.87 -6.68
N ARG A 2 -1.42 -13.83 -5.78
CA ARG A 2 -2.10 -13.85 -4.48
C ARG A 2 -1.28 -13.03 -3.49
N VAL A 3 -1.93 -12.16 -2.74
CA VAL A 3 -1.29 -11.28 -1.76
C VAL A 3 -1.74 -11.69 -0.35
N LYS A 4 -0.89 -11.47 0.66
CA LYS A 4 -1.22 -11.81 2.05
C LYS A 4 -2.38 -10.98 2.61
N PHE A 5 -2.45 -9.72 2.21
CA PHE A 5 -3.51 -8.78 2.58
C PHE A 5 -3.67 -7.69 1.52
N ARG A 6 -4.77 -6.96 1.64
CA ARG A 6 -5.06 -5.74 0.89
C ARG A 6 -4.67 -4.51 1.72
N ILE A 7 -4.29 -3.43 1.07
CA ILE A 7 -3.99 -2.16 1.74
C ILE A 7 -5.17 -1.22 1.47
N ALA A 8 -5.85 -0.80 2.53
CA ALA A 8 -6.86 0.26 2.48
C ALA A 8 -6.19 1.61 2.77
N ILE A 9 -6.65 2.65 2.07
CA ILE A 9 -6.12 4.02 2.20
C ILE A 9 -7.26 4.91 2.68
N TYR A 10 -6.99 5.73 3.68
CA TYR A 10 -7.93 6.70 4.21
C TYR A 10 -7.33 8.11 4.18
N LYS A 11 -8.21 9.10 4.08
CA LYS A 11 -7.89 10.51 4.32
C LYS A 11 -8.93 11.06 5.28
N GLU A 12 -8.49 11.60 6.42
CA GLU A 12 -9.39 12.21 7.41
C GLU A 12 -10.54 11.26 7.84
N GLY A 13 -10.24 9.96 7.96
CA GLY A 13 -11.21 8.91 8.33
C GLY A 13 -12.08 8.41 7.17
N ILE A 14 -11.99 8.98 5.97
CA ILE A 14 -12.76 8.55 4.81
C ILE A 14 -11.94 7.57 3.98
N LYS A 15 -12.49 6.37 3.72
CA LYS A 15 -11.86 5.36 2.87
C LYS A 15 -11.85 5.83 1.41
N LEU A 16 -10.66 5.91 0.84
CA LEU A 16 -10.46 6.33 -0.55
C LEU A 16 -10.68 5.18 -1.52
N LYS A 17 -11.08 5.53 -2.73
CA LYS A 17 -11.26 4.66 -3.88
C LYS A 17 -10.29 5.06 -4.98
N LYS A 18 -10.10 4.17 -5.96
CA LYS A 18 -9.24 4.46 -7.13
C LYS A 18 -9.66 5.73 -7.89
N SER A 19 -10.96 6.06 -7.88
CA SER A 19 -11.52 7.27 -8.50
C SER A 19 -10.95 8.56 -7.92
N ASP A 20 -10.57 8.57 -6.65
CA ASP A 20 -10.02 9.74 -5.95
C ASP A 20 -8.60 10.13 -6.44
N PHE A 21 -8.01 9.31 -7.32
CA PHE A 21 -6.66 9.47 -7.84
C PHE A 21 -6.59 9.50 -9.38
N VAL A 22 -7.71 9.45 -10.10
CA VAL A 22 -7.72 9.34 -11.58
C VAL A 22 -7.08 10.54 -12.26
N ASP A 23 -7.33 11.75 -11.78
CA ASP A 23 -6.84 12.98 -12.39
C ASP A 23 -5.48 13.43 -11.85
N LYS A 24 -4.95 12.72 -10.85
CA LYS A 24 -3.66 13.05 -10.24
C LYS A 24 -2.52 12.44 -11.04
N ARG A 25 -1.55 13.27 -11.41
CA ARG A 25 -0.41 12.89 -12.26
C ARG A 25 0.90 12.72 -11.50
N ASP A 26 0.94 13.08 -10.22
CA ASP A 26 2.14 12.88 -9.42
C ASP A 26 2.36 11.39 -9.14
N ALA A 27 3.64 11.01 -9.06
CA ALA A 27 4.05 9.60 -8.93
C ALA A 27 3.46 8.92 -7.69
N PHE A 28 3.36 9.65 -6.57
CA PHE A 28 2.82 9.11 -5.34
C PHE A 28 1.33 8.79 -5.48
N SER A 29 0.52 9.72 -5.99
CA SER A 29 -0.91 9.49 -6.25
C SER A 29 -1.16 8.35 -7.23
N ILE A 30 -0.32 8.22 -8.28
CA ILE A 30 -0.41 7.11 -9.22
C ILE A 30 -0.12 5.78 -8.51
N ALA A 31 0.87 5.73 -7.61
CA ALA A 31 1.13 4.55 -6.79
C ALA A 31 -0.07 4.18 -5.93
N LEU A 32 -0.67 5.14 -5.22
CA LEU A 32 -1.86 4.90 -4.39
C LEU A 32 -3.02 4.32 -5.19
N ARG A 33 -3.26 4.83 -6.41
CA ARG A 33 -4.24 4.27 -7.33
C ARG A 33 -3.94 2.80 -7.63
N TYR A 34 -2.69 2.46 -7.94
CA TYR A 34 -2.29 1.09 -8.23
C TYR A 34 -2.43 0.15 -7.03
N ILE A 35 -2.17 0.63 -5.80
CA ILE A 35 -2.47 -0.11 -4.57
C ILE A 35 -3.96 -0.47 -4.50
N LEU A 36 -4.84 0.52 -4.73
CA LEU A 36 -6.29 0.31 -4.72
C LEU A 36 -6.81 -0.55 -5.89
N GLU A 37 -6.02 -0.70 -6.96
CA GLU A 37 -6.27 -1.64 -8.07
C GLU A 37 -5.63 -3.02 -7.83
N PHE A 38 -4.98 -3.24 -6.67
CA PHE A 38 -4.23 -4.47 -6.33
C PHE A 38 -3.06 -4.77 -7.28
N LYS A 39 -2.53 -3.74 -7.95
CA LYS A 39 -1.38 -3.80 -8.87
C LYS A 39 -0.10 -3.40 -8.14
N TYR A 40 0.31 -4.26 -7.20
CA TYR A 40 1.39 -3.95 -6.27
C TYR A 40 2.78 -3.80 -6.90
N LEU A 41 3.08 -4.57 -7.95
CA LEU A 41 4.37 -4.43 -8.66
C LEU A 41 4.46 -3.08 -9.39
N GLU A 42 3.37 -2.65 -10.03
CA GLU A 42 3.25 -1.34 -10.66
C GLU A 42 3.35 -0.23 -9.60
N SER A 43 2.65 -0.39 -8.48
CA SER A 43 2.74 0.57 -7.36
C SER A 43 4.18 0.76 -6.89
N THR A 44 4.95 -0.32 -6.69
CA THR A 44 6.35 -0.23 -6.26
C THR A 44 7.17 0.64 -7.20
N LYS A 45 7.01 0.48 -8.52
CA LYS A 45 7.72 1.31 -9.51
C LYS A 45 7.43 2.80 -9.33
N TRP A 46 6.17 3.15 -9.14
CA TRP A 46 5.76 4.55 -8.93
C TRP A 46 6.18 5.09 -7.57
N LEU A 47 6.16 4.27 -6.51
CA LEU A 47 6.69 4.66 -5.20
C LEU A 47 8.18 4.97 -5.28
N MET A 48 8.97 4.15 -6.00
CA MET A 48 10.40 4.40 -6.17
C MET A 48 10.71 5.71 -6.92
N LEU A 49 9.81 6.16 -7.80
CA LEU A 49 9.91 7.45 -8.51
C LEU A 49 9.38 8.65 -7.71
N SER A 50 8.61 8.40 -6.64
CA SER A 50 8.04 9.47 -5.83
C SER A 50 9.07 10.11 -4.90
N GLU A 51 8.79 11.33 -4.46
CA GLU A 51 9.62 12.05 -3.50
C GLU A 51 9.73 11.29 -2.18
N ASP A 52 10.91 11.37 -1.55
CA ASP A 52 11.15 10.72 -0.28
C ASP A 52 10.25 11.29 0.83
N SER A 53 9.59 10.39 1.55
CA SER A 53 8.61 10.68 2.58
C SER A 53 8.43 9.44 3.45
N TYR A 54 7.93 9.63 4.67
CA TYR A 54 7.53 8.51 5.53
C TYR A 54 6.58 7.57 4.78
N GLU A 55 5.57 8.12 4.11
CA GLU A 55 4.51 7.34 3.47
C GLU A 55 4.99 6.53 2.27
N LYS A 56 5.94 7.06 1.48
CA LYS A 56 6.58 6.30 0.38
C LYS A 56 7.20 5.01 0.91
N TYR A 57 8.09 5.14 1.89
CA TYR A 57 8.84 4.00 2.41
C TYR A 57 7.95 3.07 3.23
N PHE A 58 7.02 3.61 4.01
CA PHE A 58 6.05 2.82 4.75
C PHE A 58 5.18 1.97 3.79
N LEU A 59 4.70 2.55 2.69
CA LEU A 59 3.95 1.82 1.66
C LEU A 59 4.81 0.81 0.92
N LEU A 60 6.06 1.12 0.62
CA LEU A 60 7.00 0.13 0.07
C LEU A 60 7.14 -1.06 1.02
N GLY A 61 7.26 -0.82 2.33
CA GLY A 61 7.25 -1.86 3.34
C GLY A 61 5.97 -2.71 3.29
N LEU A 62 4.81 -2.07 3.37
CA LEU A 62 3.51 -2.76 3.33
C LEU A 62 3.30 -3.58 2.06
N VAL A 63 3.64 -3.00 0.90
CA VAL A 63 3.53 -3.68 -0.40
C VAL A 63 4.45 -4.90 -0.43
N ASN A 64 5.70 -4.78 0.02
CA ASN A 64 6.62 -5.91 0.07
C ASN A 64 6.15 -7.01 1.02
N THR A 65 5.63 -6.67 2.21
CA THR A 65 5.00 -7.65 3.10
C THR A 65 3.80 -8.33 2.44
N ALA A 66 2.95 -7.58 1.74
CA ALA A 66 1.80 -8.15 1.03
C ALA A 66 2.23 -9.15 -0.06
N LEU A 67 3.41 -8.94 -0.67
CA LEU A 67 4.06 -9.84 -1.63
C LEU A 67 4.87 -10.97 -0.99
N GLY A 68 5.00 -11.00 0.34
CA GLY A 68 5.80 -11.98 1.08
C GLY A 68 7.32 -11.71 1.08
N GLN A 69 7.75 -10.51 0.71
CA GLN A 69 9.15 -10.09 0.64
C GLN A 69 9.60 -9.45 1.97
N GLU A 70 9.63 -10.25 3.04
CA GLU A 70 9.78 -9.76 4.41
C GLU A 70 11.11 -9.03 4.69
N SER A 71 12.22 -9.51 4.13
CA SER A 71 13.54 -8.87 4.33
C SER A 71 13.55 -7.45 3.78
N GLN A 72 13.09 -7.28 2.54
CA GLN A 72 13.02 -5.97 1.89
C GLN A 72 11.99 -5.06 2.55
N ALA A 73 10.86 -5.62 3.01
CA ALA A 73 9.86 -4.86 3.76
C ALA A 73 10.46 -4.24 5.03
N LYS A 74 11.26 -5.00 5.78
CA LYS A 74 11.93 -4.52 7.00
C LYS A 74 12.86 -3.35 6.72
N GLU A 75 13.65 -3.40 5.66
CA GLU A 75 14.54 -2.31 5.25
C GLU A 75 13.73 -1.03 4.96
N PHE A 76 12.63 -1.15 4.23
CA PHE A 76 11.78 0.01 3.94
C PHE A 76 11.07 0.58 5.17
N PHE A 77 10.63 -0.25 6.12
CA PHE A 77 10.08 0.27 7.38
C PHE A 77 11.13 1.03 8.19
N GLN A 78 12.36 0.54 8.25
CA GLN A 78 13.45 1.24 8.91
C GLN A 78 13.81 2.55 8.21
N GLU A 79 13.76 2.56 6.88
CA GLU A 79 13.99 3.77 6.09
C GLU A 79 12.89 4.80 6.32
N ALA A 80 11.62 4.38 6.44
CA ALA A 80 10.49 5.28 6.67
C ALA A 80 10.66 6.16 7.90
N GLU A 81 11.16 5.60 9.01
CA GLU A 81 11.38 6.31 10.28
C GLU A 81 12.39 7.48 10.16
N LYS A 82 13.18 7.55 9.08
CA LYS A 82 14.13 8.64 8.83
C LYS A 82 13.48 9.88 8.20
N TYR A 83 12.26 9.75 7.69
CA TYR A 83 11.58 10.82 6.95
C TYR A 83 10.35 11.33 7.69
N PRO A 84 10.03 12.62 7.59
CA PRO A 84 8.78 13.16 8.11
C PRO A 84 7.58 12.71 7.26
N LYS A 85 6.41 12.68 7.89
CA LYS A 85 5.12 12.55 7.18
C LYS A 85 4.88 13.77 6.30
N LYS A 86 4.45 13.54 5.06
CA LYS A 86 4.12 14.62 4.10
C LYS A 86 2.65 14.65 3.71
N THR A 87 1.87 13.64 4.07
CA THR A 87 0.49 13.50 3.62
C THR A 87 -0.46 13.21 4.79
N PRO A 88 -1.75 13.55 4.65
CA PRO A 88 -2.76 13.21 5.66
C PRO A 88 -3.29 11.77 5.49
N TYR A 89 -2.65 10.93 4.68
CA TYR A 89 -3.14 9.59 4.41
C TYR A 89 -2.78 8.63 5.54
N THR A 90 -3.70 7.71 5.84
CA THR A 90 -3.46 6.58 6.72
C THR A 90 -3.71 5.27 5.96
N PHE A 91 -3.04 4.20 6.41
CA PHE A 91 -3.05 2.91 5.73
C PHE A 91 -3.43 1.81 6.70
N GLU A 92 -4.35 0.94 6.28
CA GLU A 92 -4.82 -0.20 7.09
C GLU A 92 -4.70 -1.51 6.30
N LEU A 93 -4.53 -2.61 7.03
CA LEU A 93 -4.38 -3.95 6.45
C LEU A 93 -5.73 -4.66 6.44
N GLU A 94 -6.17 -5.10 5.27
CA GLU A 94 -7.39 -5.86 5.07
C GLU A 94 -7.04 -7.32 4.74
N TYR A 95 -7.19 -8.20 5.73
CA TYR A 95 -7.04 -9.63 5.53
C TYR A 95 -8.28 -10.19 4.85
N THR A 96 -8.08 -10.89 3.73
CA THR A 96 -9.18 -11.61 3.09
C THR A 96 -9.43 -12.87 3.91
N ASN A 97 -10.43 -12.85 4.81
CA ASN A 97 -10.87 -14.04 5.53
C ASN A 97 -11.27 -15.09 4.50
N ILE A 98 -10.49 -16.16 4.39
CA ILE A 98 -10.91 -17.37 3.71
C ILE A 98 -11.78 -18.09 4.74
N THR A 99 -13.07 -17.80 4.75
CA THR A 99 -14.02 -18.62 5.49
C THR A 99 -13.93 -20.03 4.90
N ASN A 100 -13.38 -20.97 5.68
CA ASN A 100 -13.35 -22.39 5.37
C ASN A 100 -14.79 -22.91 5.30
N THR A 101 -15.45 -22.82 4.16
CA THR A 101 -16.66 -23.59 3.85
C THR A 101 -16.28 -24.98 3.35
N ALA A 102 -15.55 -25.74 4.17
CA ALA A 102 -15.17 -27.13 3.88
C ALA A 102 -15.41 -28.10 5.05
N GLU A 103 -16.22 -27.71 6.04
CA GLU A 103 -16.72 -28.62 7.08
C GLU A 103 -18.20 -28.35 7.30
N ARG A 104 -19.04 -28.95 6.45
CA ARG A 104 -20.44 -29.33 6.72
C ARG A 104 -21.06 -29.85 5.42
N ARG A 105 -20.83 -31.13 5.13
CA ARG A 105 -21.84 -32.14 4.76
C ARG A 105 -21.17 -33.45 4.39
#